data_AF-A0A560L9Z0-F1
#
_entry.id   AF-A0A560L9Z0-F1
#
_cell.length_a   1.000
_cell.length_b   1.000
_cell.length_c   1.000
_cell.angle_alpha   90.00
_cell.angle_beta   90.00
_cell.angle_gamma   90.00
#
_symmetry.space_group_name_H-M   'P 1'
#
loop_
_entity.id
_entity.type
_entity.pdbx_description
1 polymer ?
#
loop_
_entity_poly.entity_id
_entity_poly.type
_entity_poly.pdbx_seq_one_letter_code
_entity_poly.pdbx_strand_id
1 'polypeptide(L)' 'MTKQIDDLSRFYRFELVHGDHADFIAYQRNLGDGVWQTYSTWMIPGVNGD' A
#
# COMPACT_ATOMS: atom_id res chain seq x y z
N MET A 1 6.28 4.60 -17.49
CA MET A 1 6.13 4.54 -16.02
C MET A 1 6.31 3.12 -15.45
N THR A 2 6.55 2.07 -16.26
CA THR A 2 6.62 0.67 -15.79
C THR A 2 8.03 0.23 -15.35
N LYS A 3 9.09 0.68 -16.03
CA LYS A 3 10.48 0.28 -15.72
C LYS A 3 10.92 0.54 -14.27
N GLN A 4 10.42 1.61 -13.66
CA GLN A 4 10.77 1.97 -12.28
C GLN A 4 10.09 1.07 -11.24
N ILE A 5 8.93 0.50 -11.58
CA ILE A 5 8.21 -0.45 -10.72
C ILE A 5 8.95 -1.80 -10.73
N ASP A 6 9.51 -2.20 -11.88
CA ASP A 6 10.32 -3.41 -12.01
C ASP A 6 11.57 -3.37 -11.12
N ASP A 7 12.33 -2.27 -11.13
CA ASP A 7 13.51 -2.11 -10.26
C ASP A 7 13.15 -2.07 -8.78
N LEU A 8 12.05 -1.41 -8.40
CA LEU A 8 11.58 -1.39 -7.01
C LEU A 8 11.11 -2.76 -6.55
N SER A 9 10.46 -3.55 -7.41
CA SER A 9 9.98 -4.90 -7.07
C SER A 9 11.11 -5.88 -6.69
N ARG A 10 12.34 -5.59 -7.12
CA ARG A 10 13.53 -6.37 -6.76
C ARG A 10 13.93 -6.18 -5.29
N PHE A 11 13.60 -5.04 -4.69
CA PHE A 11 14.01 -4.68 -3.33
C PHE A 11 12.84 -4.55 -2.37
N TYR A 12 11.64 -4.28 -2.89
CA TYR A 12 10.44 -4.01 -2.11
C TYR A 12 9.30 -4.93 -2.50
N ARG A 13 8.47 -5.25 -1.51
CA ARG A 13 7.15 -5.83 -1.73
C ARG A 13 6.09 -4.88 -1.24
N PHE A 14 4.94 -4.93 -1.90
CA PHE A 14 3.78 -4.11 -1.59
C PHE A 14 2.58 -5.01 -1.32
N GLU A 15 1.75 -4.62 -0.38
CA GLU A 15 0.49 -5.30 -0.05
C GLU A 15 -0.60 -4.25 0.14
N LEU A 16 -1.77 -4.50 -0.46
CA LEU A 16 -2.94 -3.63 -0.33
C LEU A 16 -4.03 -4.41 0.42
N VAL A 17 -4.49 -3.87 1.55
CA VAL A 17 -5.55 -4.48 2.36
C VAL A 17 -6.70 -3.49 2.55
N HIS A 18 -7.89 -4.04 2.77
CA HIS A 18 -9.03 -3.28 3.24
C HIS A 18 -8.95 -3.17 4.77
N GLY A 19 -9.07 -1.98 5.33
CA GLY A 19 -9.07 -1.75 6.77
C GLY A 19 -10.48 -1.52 7.30
N ASP A 20 -10.69 -1.73 8.59
CA ASP A 20 -11.97 -1.41 9.25
C ASP A 20 -12.15 0.10 9.46
N HIS A 21 -11.05 0.85 9.59
CA HIS A 21 -11.04 2.30 9.85
C HIS A 21 -10.58 3.14 8.65
N ALA A 22 -10.12 2.48 7.59
CA ALA A 22 -9.76 3.09 6.32
C ALA A 22 -10.07 2.10 5.22
N ASP A 23 -10.69 2.55 4.14
CA ASP A 23 -11.10 1.67 3.04
C ASP A 23 -9.91 0.91 2.43
N PHE A 24 -8.73 1.54 2.35
CA PHE A 24 -7.53 0.90 1.84
C PHE A 24 -6.27 1.32 2.58
N ILE A 25 -5.43 0.34 2.94
CA ILE A 25 -4.09 0.54 3.50
C ILE A 25 -3.08 -0.16 2.60
N ALA A 26 -2.08 0.58 2.13
CA ALA A 26 -0.93 0.02 1.44
C ALA A 26 0.24 -0.15 2.41
N TYR A 27 0.75 -1.37 2.50
CA TYR A 27 2.00 -1.68 3.17
C TYR A 27 3.13 -1.83 2.17
N GLN A 28 4.34 -1.48 2.60
CA GLN A 28 5.57 -1.85 1.92
C GLN A 28 6.51 -2.55 2.90
N ARG A 29 7.36 -3.43 2.37
CA ARG A 29 8.52 -3.91 3.10
C ARG A 29 9.72 -3.95 2.19
N ASN A 30 10.89 -3.65 2.75
CA ASN A 30 12.15 -3.98 2.09
C ASN A 30 12.43 -5.48 2.26
N LEU A 31 13.00 -6.13 1.26
CA LEU A 31 13.35 -7.56 1.32
C LEU A 31 14.54 -7.84 2.25
N GLY A 32 15.36 -6.83 2.57
CA GLY A 32 16.52 -6.95 3.45
C GLY A 32 16.15 -7.03 4.92
N ASP A 33 15.25 -6.16 5.39
CA ASP A 33 14.79 -6.16 6.79
C ASP A 33 13.53 -7.00 7.01
N GLY A 34 12.72 -7.21 5.97
CA GLY A 34 11.49 -7.99 6.01
C GLY A 34 10.34 -7.35 6.79
N VAL A 35 10.52 -6.11 7.29
CA VAL A 35 9.55 -5.45 8.18
C VAL A 35 8.52 -4.70 7.34
N TRP A 36 7.24 -5.00 7.58
CA TRP A 36 6.13 -4.28 6.95
C TRP A 36 5.92 -2.93 7.62
N GLN A 37 5.76 -1.89 6.80
CA GLN A 37 5.49 -0.52 7.21
C GLN A 37 4.33 0.04 6.40
N THR A 38 3.53 0.91 7.02
CA THR A 38 2.46 1.63 6.32
C THR A 38 3.07 2.61 5.33
N TYR A 39 2.76 2.43 4.05
CA TYR A 39 3.20 3.33 2.97
C TYR A 39 2.16 4.41 2.69
N SER A 40 0.88 4.02 2.64
CA SER A 40 -0.21 4.95 2.39
C SER A 40 -1.53 4.41 2.93
N THR A 41 -2.49 5.30 3.10
CA THR A 41 -3.83 5.00 3.59
C THR A 41 -4.82 5.89 2.88
N TRP A 42 -5.87 5.30 2.33
CA TRP A 42 -6.94 6.01 1.65
C TRP A 42 -8.26 5.70 2.35
N MET A 43 -9.05 6.76 2.53
CA MET A 43 -10.47 6.65 2.81
C MET A 43 -11.20 7.05 1.53
N ILE A 44 -12.13 6.22 1.08
CA ILE A 44 -13.06 6.57 0.02
C ILE A 44 -14.25 7.22 0.72
N PRO A 45 -14.45 8.55 0.57
CA PRO A 45 -15.65 9.18 1.11
C PRO A 45 -16.88 8.47 0.54
N GLY A 46 -17.74 7.98 1.41
CA GLY A 46 -18.91 7.21 1.02
C GLY A 46 -19.78 8.00 0.05
N VAL A 47 -20.34 7.30 -0.95
CA VAL A 47 -21.38 7.83 -1.86
C VAL A 47 -22.75 7.89 -1.16
N ASN A 48 -22.79 7.70 0.16
CA ASN A 48 -23.98 7.99 0.93
C ASN A 48 -23.90 9.47 1.30
N GLY A 49 -24.29 10.30 0.33
CA GLY A 49 -24.58 11.70 0.57
C GLY A 49 -25.59 11.82 1.71
N ASP A 50 -25.25 12.64 2.69
CA ASP A 50 -26.21 13.41 3.46
C ASP A 50 -26.03 14.87 3.02
#